data_AF-A0A354HSD1-F1
#
_entry.id   AF-A0A354HSD1-F1
#
_cell.length_a   1.000
_cell.length_b   1.000
_cell.length_c   1.000
_cell.angle_alpha   90.00
_cell.angle_beta   90.00
_cell.angle_gamma   90.00
#
_symmetry.space_group_name_H-M   'P 1'
#
loop_
_entity.id
_entity.type
_entity.pdbx_description
1 polymer ?
#
loop_
_entity_poly.entity_id
_entity_poly.type
_entity_poly.pdbx_seq_one_letter_code
_entity_poly.pdbx_strand_id
1 'polypeptide(L)'
;GDPAYFGHLETLVLGVIARATSTATSVRKVVQASQGKPIIFFSARFDHHWVQATDGYAAFKAGAFGVSTDANADYWGSEAQGTIPHALISCYKGDTAAAAFAFDRHMPPSVNRLVLVDWENDCLGTTEKVVGEFYRHFTGKEFIPGKTDPSPVIGQGQGKIWGVRFDTSGNMRDVSVEPRDESSLGVSPELVWKARRRFDALGLQDLKI
;
A
#
# COMPACT_ATOMS: atom_id res chain seq x y z
N GLY A 1 46.87 5.20 -8.74
CA GLY A 1 47.00 5.22 -10.21
C GLY A 1 47.29 6.64 -10.66
N ASP A 2 47.55 6.83 -11.96
CA ASP A 2 47.76 8.16 -12.56
C ASP A 2 46.40 8.86 -12.84
N PRO A 3 46.15 10.07 -12.28
CA PRO A 3 44.89 10.81 -12.44
C PRO A 3 44.47 11.09 -13.88
N ALA A 4 45.40 11.13 -14.84
CA ALA A 4 45.06 11.33 -16.25
C ALA A 4 44.09 10.25 -16.77
N TYR A 5 44.14 9.04 -16.21
CA TYR A 5 43.28 7.94 -16.63
C TYR A 5 41.90 7.92 -15.98
N PHE A 6 41.67 8.61 -14.84
CA PHE A 6 40.41 8.45 -14.09
C PHE A 6 39.83 9.73 -13.49
N GLY A 7 40.55 10.86 -13.47
CA GLY A 7 40.05 12.11 -12.89
C GLY A 7 38.74 12.57 -13.55
N HIS A 8 38.58 12.34 -14.85
CA HIS A 8 37.35 12.66 -15.59
C HIS A 8 36.12 11.82 -15.16
N LEU A 9 36.31 10.73 -14.42
CA LEU A 9 35.21 9.88 -13.91
C LEU A 9 34.68 10.36 -12.56
N GLU A 10 35.33 11.32 -11.91
CA GLU A 10 34.98 11.77 -10.55
C GLU A 10 33.49 12.11 -10.41
N THR A 11 32.95 12.95 -11.30
CA THR A 11 31.54 13.35 -11.27
C THR A 11 30.59 12.15 -11.39
N LEU A 12 30.91 11.18 -12.27
CA LEU A 12 30.08 10.00 -12.48
C LEU A 12 30.09 9.09 -11.25
N VAL A 13 31.29 8.79 -10.74
CA VAL A 13 31.47 7.90 -9.59
C VAL A 13 30.81 8.50 -8.34
N LEU A 14 31.04 9.78 -8.06
CA LEU A 14 30.43 10.46 -6.91
C LEU A 14 28.90 10.51 -7.05
N GLY A 15 28.37 10.84 -8.22
CA GLY A 15 26.92 10.91 -8.45
C GLY A 15 26.21 9.57 -8.21
N VAL A 16 26.77 8.48 -8.75
CA VAL A 16 26.21 7.13 -8.58
C VAL A 16 26.21 6.71 -7.10
N ILE A 17 27.33 6.91 -6.39
CA ILE A 17 27.47 6.48 -5.00
C ILE A 17 26.60 7.35 -4.07
N ALA A 18 26.64 8.67 -4.24
CA ALA A 18 25.94 9.61 -3.36
C ALA A 18 24.42 9.37 -3.39
N ARG A 19 23.83 9.22 -4.58
CA ARG A 19 22.39 8.99 -4.72
C ARG A 19 21.97 7.65 -4.12
N ALA A 20 22.59 6.55 -4.56
CA ALA A 20 22.21 5.21 -4.13
C ALA A 20 22.37 5.04 -2.61
N THR A 21 23.44 5.59 -2.03
CA THR A 21 23.68 5.54 -0.58
C THR A 21 22.65 6.37 0.19
N SER A 22 22.32 7.57 -0.30
CA SER A 22 21.28 8.42 0.32
C SER A 22 19.91 7.74 0.34
N THR A 23 19.50 7.16 -0.80
CA THR A 23 18.25 6.39 -0.91
C THR A 23 18.27 5.18 0.03
N ALA A 24 19.33 4.38 0.00
CA ALA A 24 19.46 3.19 0.84
C ALA A 24 19.44 3.52 2.35
N THR A 25 20.17 4.55 2.78
CA THR A 25 20.18 5.00 4.17
C THR A 25 18.78 5.45 4.63
N SER A 26 18.05 6.17 3.78
CA SER A 26 16.71 6.66 4.10
C SER A 26 15.70 5.51 4.20
N VAL A 27 15.72 4.59 3.23
CA VAL A 27 14.87 3.38 3.24
C VAL A 27 15.18 2.50 4.45
N ARG A 28 16.47 2.33 4.80
CA ARG A 28 16.87 1.50 5.95
C ARG A 28 16.27 1.99 7.27
N LYS A 29 16.15 3.31 7.46
CA LYS A 29 15.51 3.88 8.65
C LYS A 29 14.04 3.48 8.74
N VAL A 30 13.31 3.52 7.61
CA VAL A 30 11.90 3.09 7.54
C VAL A 30 11.76 1.59 7.77
N VAL A 31 12.62 0.78 7.14
CA VAL A 31 12.64 -0.68 7.33
C VAL A 31 12.89 -1.04 8.80
N GLN A 32 13.81 -0.36 9.48
CA GLN A 32 14.04 -0.57 10.91
C GLN A 32 12.82 -0.17 11.76
N ALA A 33 12.21 0.97 11.46
CA ALA A 33 11.00 1.43 12.15
C ALA A 33 9.80 0.51 11.94
N SER A 34 9.76 -0.24 10.84
CA SER A 34 8.68 -1.20 10.52
C SER A 34 8.62 -2.42 11.46
N GLN A 35 9.70 -2.68 12.21
CA GLN A 35 9.83 -3.84 13.11
C GLN A 35 9.52 -5.18 12.43
N GLY A 36 9.99 -5.35 11.19
CA GLY A 36 9.84 -6.60 10.42
C GLY A 36 8.58 -6.67 9.57
N LYS A 37 7.73 -5.63 9.58
CA LYS A 37 6.60 -5.53 8.64
C LYS A 37 7.12 -5.23 7.22
N PRO A 38 6.56 -5.86 6.17
CA PRO A 38 6.95 -5.58 4.80
C PRO A 38 6.81 -4.09 4.43
N ILE A 39 7.83 -3.54 3.78
CA ILE A 39 7.83 -2.16 3.25
C ILE A 39 7.91 -2.19 1.73
N ILE A 40 6.98 -1.51 1.06
CA ILE A 40 6.97 -1.36 -0.39
C ILE A 40 7.45 0.06 -0.74
N PHE A 41 8.41 0.16 -1.65
CA PHE A 41 9.02 1.43 -2.06
C PHE A 41 8.25 2.05 -3.24
N PHE A 42 7.49 3.12 -2.97
CA PHE A 42 6.61 3.82 -3.92
C PHE A 42 7.19 5.16 -4.40
N SER A 43 8.42 5.15 -4.93
CA SER A 43 9.15 6.38 -5.26
C SER A 43 8.89 6.94 -6.65
N ALA A 44 8.39 6.13 -7.59
CA ALA A 44 8.44 6.41 -9.03
C ALA A 44 7.81 7.76 -9.46
N ARG A 45 6.92 8.33 -8.65
CA ARG A 45 6.22 9.59 -8.93
C ARG A 45 6.93 10.85 -8.42
N PHE A 46 8.02 10.73 -7.67
CA PHE A 46 8.67 11.86 -6.98
C PHE A 46 9.98 12.32 -7.61
N ASP A 47 10.48 11.63 -8.64
CA ASP A 47 11.75 11.95 -9.28
C ASP A 47 11.71 11.62 -10.78
N HIS A 48 12.78 11.99 -11.49
CA HIS A 48 12.94 11.77 -12.92
C HIS A 48 12.95 10.26 -13.25
N HIS A 49 12.07 9.83 -14.16
CA HIS A 49 11.82 8.42 -14.44
C HIS A 49 13.07 7.54 -14.70
N TRP A 50 14.17 8.10 -15.21
CA TRP A 50 15.44 7.38 -15.44
C TRP A 50 16.14 6.85 -14.18
N VAL A 51 15.84 7.39 -13.00
CA VAL A 51 16.55 7.00 -11.76
C VAL A 51 15.93 5.77 -11.08
N GLN A 52 14.79 5.30 -11.59
CA GLN A 52 13.98 4.26 -10.94
C GLN A 52 14.77 2.97 -10.66
N ALA A 53 15.56 2.48 -11.63
CA ALA A 53 16.30 1.23 -11.47
C ALA A 53 17.32 1.31 -10.32
N THR A 54 18.13 2.37 -10.30
CA THR A 54 19.13 2.60 -9.25
C THR A 54 18.48 2.80 -7.88
N ASP A 55 17.39 3.57 -7.81
CA ASP A 55 16.70 3.81 -6.54
C ASP A 55 16.00 2.57 -6.01
N GLY A 56 15.34 1.81 -6.88
CA GLY A 56 14.69 0.56 -6.53
C GLY A 56 15.70 -0.46 -6.04
N TYR A 57 16.85 -0.58 -6.70
CA TYR A 57 17.93 -1.45 -6.25
C TYR A 57 18.50 -0.99 -4.90
N ALA A 58 18.71 0.31 -4.69
CA ALA A 58 19.13 0.85 -3.40
C ALA A 58 18.12 0.53 -2.28
N ALA A 59 16.81 0.67 -2.56
CA ALA A 59 15.75 0.34 -1.62
C ALA A 59 15.71 -1.17 -1.29
N PHE A 60 15.86 -2.02 -2.31
CA PHE A 60 15.96 -3.48 -2.14
C PHE A 60 17.14 -3.86 -1.24
N LYS A 61 18.34 -3.31 -1.51
CA LYS A 61 19.54 -3.54 -0.67
C LYS A 61 19.38 -3.02 0.76
N ALA A 62 18.54 -2.00 0.96
CA ALA A 62 18.21 -1.47 2.28
C ALA A 62 17.16 -2.31 3.05
N GLY A 63 16.53 -3.30 2.40
CA GLY A 63 15.58 -4.22 3.00
C GLY A 63 14.11 -3.93 2.68
N ALA A 64 13.81 -3.12 1.66
CA ALA A 64 12.45 -3.02 1.14
C ALA A 64 11.98 -4.39 0.60
N PHE A 65 10.74 -4.75 0.89
CA PHE A 65 10.12 -6.00 0.46
C PHE A 65 9.74 -5.98 -1.02
N GLY A 66 9.34 -4.82 -1.55
CA GLY A 66 8.91 -4.67 -2.94
C GLY A 66 8.98 -3.23 -3.43
N VAL A 67 8.60 -3.03 -4.69
CA VAL A 67 8.63 -1.73 -5.37
C VAL A 67 7.37 -1.49 -6.20
N SER A 68 7.07 -0.22 -6.53
CA SER A 68 5.86 0.18 -7.26
C SER A 68 5.84 -0.11 -8.76
N THR A 69 7.00 -0.26 -9.39
CA THR A 69 7.11 -0.33 -10.86
C THR A 69 8.14 -1.38 -11.27
N ASP A 70 7.96 -1.95 -12.45
CA ASP A 70 8.92 -2.92 -12.98
C ASP A 70 10.27 -2.24 -13.25
N ALA A 71 10.25 -0.95 -13.62
CA ALA A 71 11.45 -0.14 -13.77
C ALA A 71 12.24 0.03 -12.46
N ASN A 72 11.57 0.04 -11.30
CA ASN A 72 12.28 -0.02 -10.02
C ASN A 72 12.94 -1.39 -9.80
N ALA A 73 12.36 -2.47 -10.35
CA ALA A 73 12.81 -3.85 -10.15
C ALA A 73 13.82 -4.35 -11.17
N ASP A 74 14.17 -3.54 -12.17
CA ASP A 74 14.95 -3.91 -13.35
C ASP A 74 16.22 -4.71 -13.04
N TYR A 75 16.96 -4.35 -11.99
CA TYR A 75 18.24 -5.01 -11.65
C TYR A 75 18.10 -6.40 -10.99
N TRP A 76 16.91 -6.81 -10.54
CA TRP A 76 16.70 -8.14 -9.93
C TRP A 76 15.49 -8.91 -10.45
N GLY A 77 14.70 -8.32 -11.36
CA GLY A 77 13.66 -9.00 -12.12
C GLY A 77 12.42 -9.42 -11.30
N SER A 78 12.14 -8.76 -10.17
CA SER A 78 10.86 -8.93 -9.47
C SER A 78 9.74 -8.18 -10.19
N GLU A 79 8.52 -8.65 -10.03
CA GLU A 79 7.34 -7.90 -10.46
C GLU A 79 7.04 -6.75 -9.49
N ALA A 80 6.51 -5.66 -10.03
CA ALA A 80 5.97 -4.55 -9.26
C ALA A 80 4.80 -4.98 -8.36
N GLN A 81 4.66 -4.28 -7.22
CA GLN A 81 3.50 -4.40 -6.34
C GLN A 81 2.66 -3.12 -6.42
N GLY A 82 1.35 -3.30 -6.50
CA GLY A 82 0.39 -2.20 -6.60
C GLY A 82 -0.93 -2.52 -5.90
N THR A 83 -1.75 -1.50 -5.72
CA THR A 83 -3.09 -1.61 -5.13
C THR A 83 -4.11 -0.93 -6.03
N ILE A 84 -5.37 -0.98 -5.64
CA ILE A 84 -6.44 -0.16 -6.24
C ILE A 84 -6.07 1.33 -6.09
N PRO A 85 -5.98 2.12 -7.18
CA PRO A 85 -5.77 3.57 -7.11
C PRO A 85 -7.09 4.32 -6.95
N HIS A 86 -7.08 5.52 -6.36
CA HIS A 86 -8.25 6.41 -6.29
C HIS A 86 -8.88 6.69 -7.66
N ALA A 87 -8.07 6.73 -8.72
CA ALA A 87 -8.57 6.91 -10.09
C ALA A 87 -9.55 5.81 -10.52
N LEU A 88 -9.32 4.56 -10.10
CA LEU A 88 -10.25 3.46 -10.38
C LEU A 88 -11.56 3.66 -9.64
N ILE A 89 -11.52 4.04 -8.37
CA ILE A 89 -12.73 4.36 -7.57
C ILE A 89 -13.52 5.50 -8.23
N SER A 90 -12.84 6.52 -8.74
CA SER A 90 -13.46 7.63 -9.48
C SER A 90 -14.18 7.16 -10.75
N CYS A 91 -13.61 6.22 -11.51
CA CYS A 91 -14.28 5.64 -12.69
C CYS A 91 -15.58 4.90 -12.33
N TYR A 92 -15.70 4.41 -11.10
CA TYR A 92 -16.93 3.82 -10.55
C TYR A 92 -17.75 4.83 -9.74
N LYS A 93 -17.62 6.12 -10.04
CA LYS A 93 -18.40 7.23 -9.45
C LYS A 93 -18.28 7.30 -7.92
N GLY A 94 -17.12 6.92 -7.39
CA GLY A 94 -16.86 6.91 -5.95
C GLY A 94 -17.27 5.61 -5.25
N ASP A 95 -17.76 4.61 -5.97
CA ASP A 95 -18.12 3.33 -5.38
C ASP A 95 -16.88 2.42 -5.23
N THR A 96 -16.33 2.39 -4.01
CA THR A 96 -15.18 1.56 -3.64
C THR A 96 -15.43 0.07 -3.87
N ALA A 97 -16.64 -0.43 -3.59
CA ALA A 97 -16.94 -1.84 -3.72
C ALA A 97 -17.04 -2.24 -5.20
N ALA A 98 -17.72 -1.43 -6.02
CA ALA A 98 -17.75 -1.63 -7.46
C ALA A 98 -16.35 -1.61 -8.10
N ALA A 99 -15.49 -0.68 -7.66
CA ALA A 99 -14.10 -0.63 -8.09
C ALA A 99 -13.30 -1.87 -7.67
N ALA A 100 -13.52 -2.37 -6.45
CA ALA A 100 -12.88 -3.59 -5.95
C ALA A 100 -13.35 -4.84 -6.72
N PHE A 101 -14.63 -4.95 -7.06
CA PHE A 101 -15.13 -6.03 -7.92
C PHE A 101 -14.53 -5.99 -9.33
N ALA A 102 -14.40 -4.79 -9.90
CA ALA A 102 -13.74 -4.63 -11.18
C ALA A 102 -12.27 -5.05 -11.14
N PHE A 103 -11.56 -4.67 -10.08
CA PHE A 103 -10.18 -5.10 -9.86
C PHE A 103 -10.08 -6.63 -9.74
N ASP A 104 -10.94 -7.25 -8.93
CA ASP A 104 -10.95 -8.71 -8.73
C ASP A 104 -11.23 -9.49 -10.02
N ARG A 105 -12.09 -8.96 -10.90
CA ARG A 105 -12.41 -9.53 -12.20
C ARG A 105 -11.23 -9.50 -13.18
N HIS A 106 -10.45 -8.43 -13.18
CA HIS A 106 -9.44 -8.19 -14.21
C HIS A 106 -8.02 -8.58 -13.79
N MET A 107 -7.74 -8.71 -12.49
CA MET A 107 -6.42 -9.03 -12.00
C MET A 107 -6.17 -10.54 -11.87
N PRO A 108 -4.93 -11.00 -12.09
CA PRO A 108 -4.59 -12.40 -11.95
C PRO A 108 -4.99 -12.98 -10.58
N PRO A 109 -5.35 -14.27 -10.50
CA PRO A 109 -5.76 -14.88 -9.24
C PRO A 109 -4.71 -14.82 -8.12
N SER A 110 -3.42 -14.75 -8.46
CA SER A 110 -2.31 -14.65 -7.51
C SER A 110 -2.15 -13.27 -6.84
N VAL A 111 -2.69 -12.19 -7.42
CA VAL A 111 -2.47 -10.82 -6.92
C VAL A 111 -3.38 -10.52 -5.75
N ASN A 112 -2.86 -10.25 -4.56
CA ASN A 112 -3.72 -9.96 -3.41
C ASN A 112 -4.59 -8.70 -3.59
N ARG A 113 -5.85 -8.77 -3.16
CA ARG A 113 -6.81 -7.66 -3.27
C ARG A 113 -6.68 -6.76 -2.04
N LEU A 114 -5.85 -5.73 -2.18
CA LEU A 114 -5.68 -4.68 -1.17
C LEU A 114 -6.56 -3.48 -1.57
N VAL A 115 -7.69 -3.32 -0.88
CA VAL A 115 -8.72 -2.34 -1.25
C VAL A 115 -8.46 -1.00 -0.58
N LEU A 116 -8.48 0.08 -1.35
CA LEU A 116 -8.31 1.43 -0.83
C LEU A 116 -9.64 1.98 -0.32
N VAL A 117 -9.71 2.46 0.92
CA VAL A 117 -10.98 2.70 1.64
C VAL A 117 -11.16 4.12 2.18
N ASP A 118 -10.27 5.05 1.84
CA ASP A 118 -10.34 6.45 2.32
C ASP A 118 -11.15 7.40 1.42
N TRP A 119 -11.83 6.90 0.37
CA TRP A 119 -12.56 7.74 -0.59
C TRP A 119 -13.63 8.64 0.07
N GLU A 120 -14.43 8.09 0.97
CA GLU A 120 -15.49 8.83 1.69
C GLU A 120 -14.96 9.51 2.96
N ASN A 121 -13.64 9.47 3.21
CA ASN A 121 -12.99 9.89 4.45
C ASN A 121 -13.57 9.18 5.70
N ASP A 122 -14.10 7.96 5.50
CA ASP A 122 -14.55 7.03 6.53
C ASP A 122 -14.01 5.64 6.23
N CYS A 123 -12.78 5.37 6.67
CA CYS A 123 -12.11 4.10 6.41
C CYS A 123 -12.85 2.92 7.05
N LEU A 124 -13.44 3.10 8.23
CA LEU A 124 -14.13 2.04 8.96
C LEU A 124 -15.45 1.69 8.26
N GLY A 125 -16.29 2.69 8.00
CA GLY A 125 -17.57 2.50 7.31
C GLY A 125 -17.41 1.96 5.90
N THR A 126 -16.43 2.49 5.15
CA THR A 126 -16.12 2.00 3.79
C THR A 126 -15.67 0.55 3.82
N THR A 127 -14.83 0.17 4.79
CA THR A 127 -14.39 -1.24 4.94
C THR A 127 -15.57 -2.17 5.21
N GLU A 128 -16.46 -1.80 6.13
CA GLU A 128 -17.66 -2.60 6.46
C GLU A 128 -18.57 -2.78 5.25
N LYS A 129 -18.80 -1.69 4.48
CA LYS A 129 -19.58 -1.72 3.25
C LYS A 129 -18.95 -2.68 2.22
N VAL A 130 -17.66 -2.53 1.94
CA VAL A 130 -16.94 -3.36 0.95
C VAL A 130 -16.99 -4.83 1.34
N VAL A 131 -16.72 -5.17 2.61
CA VAL A 131 -16.79 -6.56 3.09
C VAL A 131 -18.20 -7.11 2.97
N GLY A 132 -19.22 -6.35 3.36
CA GLY A 132 -20.62 -6.77 3.25
C GLY A 132 -21.05 -7.02 1.81
N GLU A 133 -20.66 -6.14 0.88
CA GLU A 133 -20.94 -6.30 -0.53
C GLU A 133 -20.19 -7.50 -1.13
N PHE A 134 -18.91 -7.68 -0.82
CA PHE A 134 -18.13 -8.85 -1.25
C PHE A 134 -18.78 -10.15 -0.77
N TYR A 135 -19.14 -10.20 0.52
CA TYR A 135 -19.79 -11.36 1.10
C TYR A 135 -21.11 -11.68 0.40
N ARG A 136 -21.95 -10.67 0.16
CA ARG A 136 -23.20 -10.84 -0.59
C ARG A 136 -22.96 -11.33 -2.01
N HIS A 137 -21.98 -10.76 -2.70
CA HIS A 137 -21.67 -11.12 -4.09
C HIS A 137 -21.20 -12.57 -4.23
N PHE A 138 -20.25 -13.02 -3.39
CA PHE A 138 -19.63 -14.34 -3.54
C PHE A 138 -20.39 -15.47 -2.81
N THR A 139 -21.16 -15.17 -1.77
CA THR A 139 -21.88 -16.21 -1.00
C THR A 139 -23.39 -16.21 -1.23
N GLY A 140 -23.94 -15.13 -1.80
CA GLY A 140 -25.38 -14.91 -1.93
C GLY A 140 -26.10 -14.63 -0.60
N LYS A 141 -25.38 -14.43 0.50
CA LYS A 141 -25.93 -14.21 1.85
C LYS A 141 -25.55 -12.83 2.39
N GLU A 142 -26.33 -12.33 3.34
CA GLU A 142 -25.98 -11.10 4.06
C GLU A 142 -24.84 -11.34 5.06
N PHE A 143 -23.91 -10.38 5.12
CA PHE A 143 -22.91 -10.33 6.18
C PHE A 143 -23.51 -9.65 7.41
N ILE A 144 -23.52 -10.36 8.53
CA ILE A 144 -23.98 -9.83 9.82
C ILE A 144 -22.76 -9.60 10.71
N PRO A 145 -22.37 -8.34 10.94
CA PRO A 145 -21.31 -7.95 11.87
C PRO A 145 -21.24 -8.79 13.15
N GLY A 146 -20.09 -9.43 13.38
CA GLY A 146 -19.81 -10.18 14.61
C GLY A 146 -20.58 -11.51 14.77
N LYS A 147 -21.39 -11.90 13.78
CA LYS A 147 -22.13 -13.17 13.78
C LYS A 147 -21.79 -14.06 12.59
N THR A 148 -21.58 -13.46 11.42
CA THR A 148 -21.23 -14.18 10.20
C THR A 148 -19.72 -14.44 10.15
N ASP A 149 -19.32 -15.66 9.77
CA ASP A 149 -17.93 -15.98 9.49
C ASP A 149 -17.47 -15.29 8.20
N PRO A 150 -16.47 -14.38 8.24
CA PRO A 150 -16.00 -13.67 7.06
C PRO A 150 -14.96 -14.46 6.24
N SER A 151 -14.51 -15.63 6.70
CA SER A 151 -13.48 -16.46 6.02
C SER A 151 -13.74 -16.79 4.53
N PRO A 152 -14.99 -16.86 4.02
CA PRO A 152 -15.22 -17.06 2.60
C PRO A 152 -14.70 -15.92 1.71
N VAL A 153 -14.69 -14.68 2.21
CA VAL A 153 -14.31 -13.49 1.44
C VAL A 153 -13.09 -12.75 1.99
N ILE A 154 -12.49 -13.22 3.07
CA ILE A 154 -11.24 -12.68 3.63
C ILE A 154 -10.11 -13.67 3.36
N GLY A 155 -9.01 -13.17 2.79
CA GLY A 155 -7.84 -14.00 2.51
C GLY A 155 -7.07 -13.59 1.24
N GLN A 156 -6.18 -14.48 0.81
CA GLN A 156 -5.34 -14.24 -0.35
C GLN A 156 -6.04 -14.59 -1.67
N GLY A 157 -5.65 -13.92 -2.74
CA GLY A 157 -6.07 -14.25 -4.10
C GLY A 157 -7.51 -13.87 -4.46
N GLN A 158 -8.01 -14.46 -5.56
CA GLN A 158 -9.28 -14.06 -6.21
C GLN A 158 -10.51 -14.32 -5.36
N GLY A 159 -11.48 -13.43 -5.47
CA GLY A 159 -12.75 -13.50 -4.75
C GLY A 159 -12.63 -13.22 -3.25
N LYS A 160 -11.45 -12.79 -2.78
CA LYS A 160 -11.17 -12.51 -1.38
C LYS A 160 -10.48 -11.16 -1.23
N ILE A 161 -10.81 -10.46 -0.15
CA ILE A 161 -10.16 -9.24 0.30
C ILE A 161 -8.99 -9.65 1.20
N TRP A 162 -7.79 -9.30 0.79
CA TRP A 162 -6.58 -9.61 1.57
C TRP A 162 -6.32 -8.58 2.67
N GLY A 163 -6.66 -7.32 2.37
CA GLY A 163 -6.52 -6.22 3.30
C GLY A 163 -7.20 -4.97 2.79
N VAL A 164 -7.22 -3.96 3.64
CA VAL A 164 -7.60 -2.59 3.30
C VAL A 164 -6.39 -1.68 3.42
N ARG A 165 -6.30 -0.68 2.55
CA ARG A 165 -5.24 0.34 2.56
C ARG A 165 -5.86 1.67 2.94
N PHE A 166 -5.29 2.29 3.97
CA PHE A 166 -5.62 3.66 4.36
C PHE A 166 -4.63 4.60 3.67
N ASP A 167 -5.15 5.59 2.94
CA ASP A 167 -4.35 6.60 2.24
C ASP A 167 -4.88 8.03 2.51
N THR A 168 -5.53 8.23 3.67
CA THR A 168 -6.09 9.52 4.08
C THR A 168 -5.05 10.63 3.98
N SER A 169 -5.40 11.72 3.29
CA SER A 169 -4.50 12.86 3.06
C SER A 169 -4.00 13.46 4.37
N GLY A 170 -2.74 13.90 4.39
CA GLY A 170 -2.09 14.48 5.57
C GLY A 170 -2.70 15.79 6.09
N ASN A 171 -3.61 16.41 5.33
CA ASN A 171 -4.36 17.59 5.73
C ASN A 171 -5.84 17.31 6.05
N MET A 172 -6.25 16.03 6.03
CA MET A 172 -7.61 15.59 6.36
C MET A 172 -7.59 14.74 7.62
N ARG A 173 -8.76 14.65 8.27
CA ARG A 173 -8.99 13.77 9.42
C ARG A 173 -10.11 12.82 9.06
N ASP A 174 -9.85 11.52 9.13
CA ASP A 174 -10.88 10.50 8.99
C ASP A 174 -11.99 10.71 10.03
N VAL A 175 -13.25 10.51 9.66
CA VAL A 175 -14.41 10.78 10.54
C VAL A 175 -14.39 9.99 11.83
N SER A 176 -13.67 8.85 11.86
CA SER A 176 -13.56 8.01 13.04
C SER A 176 -12.54 8.50 14.06
N VAL A 177 -11.68 9.48 13.72
CA VAL A 177 -10.59 9.98 14.56
C VAL A 177 -11.03 11.21 15.36
N GLU A 178 -10.69 11.24 16.65
CA GLU A 178 -11.03 12.37 17.52
C GLU A 178 -10.16 13.60 17.18
N PRO A 179 -10.76 14.79 16.99
CA PRO A 179 -10.00 16.03 16.79
C PRO A 179 -9.07 16.37 17.96
N ARG A 180 -7.77 16.48 17.69
CA ARG A 180 -6.77 16.96 18.66
C ARG A 180 -5.89 18.06 18.09
N ASP A 181 -4.88 17.66 17.32
CA ASP A 181 -3.92 18.52 16.65
C ASP A 181 -3.48 17.86 15.33
N GLU A 182 -2.36 18.27 14.75
CA GLU A 182 -1.82 17.69 13.51
C GLU A 182 -1.56 16.17 13.61
N SER A 183 -1.34 15.61 14.81
CA SER A 183 -1.17 14.16 15.01
C SER A 183 -2.42 13.34 14.71
N SER A 184 -3.57 14.00 14.61
CA SER A 184 -4.85 13.39 14.25
C SER A 184 -5.20 13.53 12.76
N LEU A 185 -4.28 14.02 11.92
CA LEU A 185 -4.45 14.12 10.47
C LEU A 185 -3.82 12.92 9.75
N GLY A 186 -4.27 12.67 8.52
CA GLY A 186 -3.82 11.56 7.68
C GLY A 186 -4.04 10.20 8.31
N VAL A 187 -3.18 9.24 7.94
CA VAL A 187 -3.18 7.90 8.54
C VAL A 187 -2.51 7.94 9.90
N SER A 188 -3.28 8.30 10.93
CA SER A 188 -2.82 8.41 12.31
C SER A 188 -2.80 7.05 13.05
N PRO A 189 -1.98 6.90 14.11
CA PRO A 189 -2.03 5.71 14.97
C PRO A 189 -3.44 5.44 15.55
N GLU A 190 -4.17 6.50 15.90
CA GLU A 190 -5.53 6.40 16.44
C GLU A 190 -6.48 5.74 15.42
N LEU A 191 -6.43 6.15 14.15
CA LEU A 191 -7.21 5.55 13.07
C LEU A 191 -6.96 4.05 12.99
N VAL A 192 -5.69 3.64 12.93
CA VAL A 192 -5.29 2.22 12.81
C VAL A 192 -5.76 1.41 14.03
N TRP A 193 -5.62 1.94 15.25
CA TRP A 193 -6.07 1.25 16.47
C TRP A 193 -7.60 1.18 16.59
N LYS A 194 -8.32 2.21 16.16
CA LYS A 194 -9.79 2.18 16.09
C LYS A 194 -10.27 1.18 15.05
N ALA A 195 -9.67 1.19 13.85
CA ALA A 195 -9.95 0.24 12.79
C ALA A 195 -9.71 -1.21 13.24
N ARG A 196 -8.53 -1.53 13.79
CA ARG A 196 -8.23 -2.89 14.26
C ARG A 196 -9.25 -3.39 15.29
N ARG A 197 -9.53 -2.59 16.32
CA ARG A 197 -10.54 -2.94 17.34
C ARG A 197 -11.93 -3.14 16.74
N ARG A 198 -12.31 -2.29 15.79
CA ARG A 198 -13.60 -2.42 15.10
C ARG A 198 -13.63 -3.70 14.27
N PHE A 199 -12.61 -3.97 13.47
CA PHE A 199 -12.53 -5.17 12.63
C PHE A 199 -12.52 -6.45 13.47
N ASP A 200 -11.83 -6.47 14.62
CA ASP A 200 -11.86 -7.60 15.53
C ASP A 200 -13.26 -7.87 16.09
N ALA A 201 -13.99 -6.82 16.48
CA ALA A 201 -15.37 -6.92 16.95
C ALA A 201 -16.35 -7.40 15.86
N LEU A 202 -16.00 -7.21 14.59
CA LEU A 202 -16.77 -7.68 13.43
C LEU A 202 -16.42 -9.12 13.02
N GLY A 203 -15.41 -9.74 13.65
CA GLY A 203 -14.89 -11.06 13.26
C GLY A 203 -13.82 -11.03 12.18
N LEU A 204 -13.35 -9.86 11.75
CA LEU A 204 -12.42 -9.66 10.64
C LEU A 204 -10.95 -9.72 11.09
N GLN A 205 -10.58 -10.68 11.95
CA GLN A 205 -9.23 -10.74 12.54
C GLN A 205 -8.13 -10.91 11.48
N ASP A 206 -8.43 -11.63 10.41
CA ASP A 206 -7.48 -11.92 9.32
C ASP A 206 -7.41 -10.82 8.26
N LEU A 207 -8.30 -9.83 8.30
CA LEU A 207 -8.26 -8.67 7.39
C LEU A 207 -7.08 -7.77 7.76
N LYS A 208 -6.14 -7.59 6.83
CA LYS A 208 -4.96 -6.74 7.03
C LYS A 208 -5.28 -5.25 6.89
N ILE A 209 -4.48 -4.42 7.55
CA ILE A 209 -4.41 -2.95 7.43
C ILE A 209 -2.98 -2.62 7.01
#